data_AF-A0A0P7XPD2-F1
#
_entry.id   AF-A0A0P7XPD2-F1
#
_cell.length_a   1.000
_cell.length_b   1.000
_cell.length_c   1.000
_cell.angle_alpha   90.00
_cell.angle_beta   90.00
_cell.angle_gamma   90.00
#
_symmetry.space_group_name_H-M   'P 1'
#
loop_
_entity.id
_entity.type
_entity.pdbx_description
1 polymer ?
#
loop_
_entity_poly.entity_id
_entity_poly.type
_entity_poly.pdbx_seq_one_letter_code
_entity_poly.pdbx_strand_id
1 'polypeptide(L)'
;MKSSIFYLGFIAWVPLAAALYGSYLAYGLPHFLWAYEWREFGTSAQTHRHYLTCTHLGPYGGFKVPAVAGQCDWVVFRKAENGSASS
;
A
#
# COMPACT_ATOMS: atom_id res chain seq x y z
N MET A 1 16.35 -31.49 -31.36
CA MET A 1 16.58 -31.31 -29.90
C MET A 1 15.79 -30.09 -29.45
N LYS A 2 14.61 -30.29 -28.87
CA LYS A 2 13.63 -29.20 -28.66
C LYS A 2 12.96 -29.35 -27.30
N SER A 3 13.71 -29.06 -26.23
CA SER A 3 13.15 -28.67 -24.93
C SER A 3 14.28 -28.25 -24.01
N SER A 4 14.51 -26.95 -23.87
CA SER A 4 15.42 -26.39 -22.85
C SER A 4 14.83 -25.09 -22.29
N ILE A 5 14.13 -24.32 -23.13
CA ILE A 5 13.40 -23.11 -22.73
C ILE A 5 12.31 -23.40 -21.67
N PHE A 6 11.65 -24.56 -21.74
CA PHE A 6 10.57 -24.90 -20.79
C PHE A 6 11.09 -25.18 -19.36
N TYR A 7 12.32 -25.68 -19.18
CA TYR A 7 12.89 -25.91 -17.85
C TYR A 7 13.36 -24.63 -17.18
N LEU A 8 13.85 -23.65 -17.95
CA LEU A 8 14.21 -22.32 -17.43
C LEU A 8 13.00 -21.56 -16.87
N GLY A 9 11.84 -21.70 -17.50
CA GLY A 9 10.60 -21.11 -16.97
C GLY A 9 10.19 -21.69 -15.61
N PHE A 10 10.37 -23.01 -15.41
CA PHE A 10 10.05 -23.66 -14.14
C PHE A 10 11.03 -23.30 -13.02
N ILE A 11 12.33 -23.20 -13.35
CA ILE A 11 13.37 -22.79 -12.40
C ILE A 11 13.26 -21.30 -12.04
N ALA A 12 12.86 -20.44 -12.97
CA ALA A 12 12.68 -19.01 -12.72
C ALA A 12 11.47 -18.69 -11.81
N TRP A 13 10.49 -19.59 -11.74
CA TRP A 13 9.31 -19.39 -10.88
C TRP A 13 9.65 -19.46 -9.39
N VAL A 14 10.58 -20.33 -8.99
CA VAL A 14 10.98 -20.50 -7.59
C VAL A 14 11.57 -19.22 -6.98
N PRO A 15 12.58 -18.55 -7.57
CA PRO A 15 13.09 -17.29 -7.04
C PRO A 15 12.06 -16.16 -7.15
N LEU A 16 11.18 -16.17 -8.16
CA LEU A 16 10.09 -15.21 -8.26
C LEU A 16 9.10 -15.35 -7.09
N ALA A 17 8.65 -16.57 -6.81
CA ALA A 17 7.76 -16.86 -5.69
C ALA A 17 8.43 -16.54 -4.34
N ALA A 18 9.72 -16.89 -4.19
CA ALA A 18 10.49 -16.54 -3.00
C ALA A 18 10.65 -15.02 -2.82
N ALA A 19 10.87 -14.28 -3.91
CA ALA A 19 10.97 -12.82 -3.87
C ALA A 19 9.64 -12.16 -3.51
N LEU A 20 8.52 -12.63 -4.07
CA LEU A 20 7.17 -12.16 -3.75
C LEU A 20 6.80 -12.47 -2.28
N TYR A 21 7.12 -13.67 -1.82
CA TYR A 21 6.87 -14.05 -0.43
C TYR A 21 7.77 -13.25 0.54
N GLY A 22 9.03 -13.04 0.17
CA GLY A 22 9.97 -12.22 0.92
C GLY A 22 9.52 -10.76 1.02
N SER A 23 9.03 -10.16 -0.08
CA SER A 23 8.51 -8.79 -0.08
C SER A 23 7.25 -8.66 0.78
N TYR A 24 6.36 -9.66 0.73
CA TYR A 24 5.21 -9.75 1.64
C TYR A 24 5.64 -9.79 3.12
N LEU A 25 6.64 -10.62 3.47
CA LEU A 25 7.15 -10.67 4.84
C LEU A 25 7.87 -9.39 5.27
N ALA A 26 8.53 -8.69 4.35
CA ALA A 26 9.27 -7.46 4.63
C ALA A 26 8.35 -6.24 4.79
N TYR A 27 7.39 -6.05 3.88
CA TYR A 27 6.58 -4.83 3.79
C TYR A 27 5.10 -5.03 4.18
N GLY A 28 4.58 -6.25 4.10
CA GLY A 28 3.17 -6.55 4.33
C GLY A 28 2.32 -6.43 3.06
N LEU A 29 1.03 -6.14 3.21
CA LEU A 29 0.09 -5.99 2.09
C LEU A 29 -0.19 -4.52 1.78
N PRO A 30 -0.43 -4.20 0.51
CA PRO A 30 -0.79 -2.84 0.11
C PRO A 30 -2.18 -2.47 0.63
N HIS A 31 -2.30 -1.27 1.16
CA HIS A 31 -3.56 -0.62 1.53
C HIS A 31 -3.66 0.66 0.69
N PHE A 32 -4.76 0.80 -0.03
CA PHE A 32 -4.96 1.89 -0.97
C PHE A 32 -5.71 3.04 -0.31
N LEU A 33 -5.42 4.27 -0.71
CA LEU A 33 -6.16 5.43 -0.26
C LEU A 33 -7.63 5.30 -0.68
N TRP A 34 -8.51 5.26 0.31
CA TRP A 34 -9.95 5.11 0.11
C TRP A 34 -10.68 6.43 0.35
N ALA A 35 -10.35 7.10 1.44
CA ALA A 35 -10.93 8.39 1.79
C ALA A 35 -9.86 9.32 2.34
N TYR A 36 -10.12 10.62 2.28
CA TYR A 36 -9.23 11.63 2.83
C TYR A 36 -10.06 12.78 3.37
N GLU A 37 -9.55 13.41 4.43
CA GLU A 37 -10.09 14.62 5.01
C GLU A 37 -9.11 15.74 4.70
N TRP A 38 -9.61 16.86 4.19
CA TRP A 38 -8.80 18.02 3.83
C TRP A 38 -9.42 19.29 4.38
N ARG A 39 -8.57 20.29 4.62
CA ARG A 39 -8.98 21.64 4.98
C ARG A 39 -8.56 22.59 3.87
N GLU A 40 -9.48 23.45 3.47
CA GLU A 40 -9.21 24.55 2.54
C GLU A 40 -8.63 25.72 3.32
N PHE A 41 -7.48 26.22 2.87
CA PHE A 41 -6.81 27.39 3.47
C PHE A 41 -6.93 28.60 2.56
N GLY A 42 -8.16 29.07 2.31
CA GLY A 42 -8.39 30.25 1.48
C GLY A 42 -9.73 30.21 0.76
N THR A 43 -10.18 31.36 0.25
CA THR A 43 -11.45 31.52 -0.46
C THR A 43 -11.32 31.34 -1.98
N SER A 44 -10.10 31.14 -2.50
CA SER A 44 -9.86 31.00 -3.93
C SER A 44 -9.80 29.52 -4.33
N ALA A 45 -10.48 29.18 -5.43
CA ALA A 45 -10.54 27.83 -6.00
C ALA A 45 -9.17 27.22 -6.39
N GLN A 46 -8.10 28.04 -6.38
CA GLN A 46 -6.72 27.62 -6.67
C GLN A 46 -5.87 27.38 -5.42
N THR A 47 -6.44 27.51 -4.22
CA THR A 47 -5.70 27.24 -2.99
C THR A 47 -5.38 25.74 -2.90
N HIS A 48 -4.11 25.41 -2.64
CA HIS A 48 -3.67 24.04 -2.38
C HIS A 48 -4.52 23.41 -1.25
N ARG A 49 -5.12 22.25 -1.53
CA ARG A 49 -5.83 21.44 -0.53
C ARG A 49 -4.80 20.86 0.43
N HIS A 50 -4.93 21.16 1.72
CA HIS A 50 -4.12 20.53 2.75
C HIS A 50 -4.86 19.34 3.32
N TYR A 51 -4.37 18.14 3.02
CA TYR A 51 -4.90 16.92 3.60
C TYR A 51 -4.51 16.85 5.08
N LEU A 52 -5.46 16.42 5.93
CA LEU A 52 -5.31 16.28 7.37
C LEU A 52 -5.19 14.80 7.74
N THR A 53 -6.11 13.98 7.23
CA THR A 53 -6.20 12.55 7.55
C THR A 53 -6.47 11.76 6.29
N CYS A 54 -5.79 10.63 6.16
CA CYS A 54 -5.88 9.70 5.04
C CYS A 54 -6.41 8.38 5.58
N THR A 55 -7.43 7.83 4.93
CA THR A 55 -8.01 6.53 5.25
C THR A 55 -7.57 5.55 4.18
N HIS A 56 -6.75 4.57 4.56
CA HIS A 56 -6.28 3.52 3.68
C HIS A 56 -7.06 2.25 3.96
N LEU A 57 -7.53 1.58 2.90
CA LEU A 57 -8.29 0.35 2.98
C LEU A 57 -7.55 -0.76 2.26
N GLY A 58 -7.50 -1.93 2.88
CA GLY A 58 -6.81 -3.08 2.33
C GLY A 58 -7.19 -4.38 3.04
N PRO A 59 -6.44 -5.45 2.79
CA PRO A 59 -6.78 -6.79 3.26
C PRO A 59 -6.87 -6.93 4.79
N TYR A 60 -6.23 -6.04 5.55
CA TYR A 60 -6.25 -6.05 7.01
C TYR A 60 -7.25 -5.05 7.61
N GLY A 61 -8.07 -4.39 6.78
CA GLY A 61 -9.06 -3.42 7.21
C GLY A 61 -8.75 -1.99 6.78
N GLY A 62 -9.44 -1.04 7.43
CA GLY A 62 -9.29 0.39 7.19
C GLY A 62 -8.47 1.06 8.29
N PHE A 63 -7.43 1.80 7.92
CA PHE A 63 -6.57 2.53 8.85
C PHE A 63 -6.61 4.02 8.56
N LYS A 64 -6.67 4.84 9.62
CA LYS A 64 -6.56 6.29 9.51
C LYS A 64 -5.15 6.72 9.89
N VAL A 65 -4.48 7.42 8.99
CA VAL A 65 -3.13 7.96 9.21
C VAL A 65 -3.16 9.48 8.97
N PRO A 66 -2.39 10.26 9.77
CA PRO A 66 -2.26 11.69 9.51
C PRO A 66 -1.52 11.91 8.19
N ALA A 67 -1.91 12.96 7.46
CA ALA A 67 -1.22 13.36 6.23
C ALA A 67 0.22 13.82 6.54
N VAL A 68 1.17 13.43 5.69
CA VAL A 68 2.58 13.81 5.82
C VAL A 68 2.83 14.98 4.87
N ALA A 69 3.35 16.09 5.38
CA ALA A 69 3.55 17.33 4.62
C ALA A 69 2.27 17.84 3.91
N GLY A 70 1.10 17.59 4.51
CA GLY A 70 -0.19 17.98 3.95
C GLY A 70 -0.62 17.15 2.73
N GLN A 71 0.01 16.00 2.50
CA GLN A 71 -0.30 15.06 1.41
C GLN A 71 -0.62 13.66 1.95
N CYS A 72 -1.43 12.93 1.19
CA CYS A 72 -1.75 11.52 1.46
C CYS A 72 -0.98 10.62 0.50
N ASP A 73 -0.33 9.59 1.03
CA ASP A 73 0.21 8.51 0.21
C ASP A 73 -0.92 7.74 -0.46
N TRP A 74 -0.75 7.38 -1.73
CA TRP A 74 -1.75 6.59 -2.47
C TRP A 74 -1.80 5.14 -2.00
N VAL A 75 -0.65 4.59 -1.62
CA VAL A 75 -0.50 3.21 -1.18
C VAL A 75 0.44 3.17 0.01
N VAL A 76 0.02 2.47 1.06
CA VAL A 76 0.86 2.18 2.21
C VAL A 76 0.93 0.68 2.41
N PHE A 77 2.12 0.18 2.69
CA PHE A 77 2.32 -1.24 3.01
C PHE A 77 2.27 -1.41 4.52
N ARG A 78 1.38 -2.28 4.98
CA ARG A 78 1.20 -2.57 6.41
C ARG A 78 1.18 -4.07 6.60
N LYS A 79 1.78 -4.54 7.70
CA LYS A 79 1.68 -5.92 8.15
C LYS A 79 0.42 -6.08 8.99
N ALA A 80 -0.12 -7.29 9.04
CA ALA A 80 -1.12 -7.62 10.03
C ALA A 80 -0.48 -7.47 11.40
N GLU A 81 -0.92 -6.47 12.16
CA GLU A 81 -0.58 -6.35 13.56
C GLU A 81 -1.36 -7.42 14.34
N ASN A 82 -0.63 -8.36 14.95
CA ASN A 82 -1.21 -9.36 15.85
C ASN A 82 -1.78 -8.64 17.09
N GLY A 83 -2.99 -8.04 17.01
CA GLY A 83 -3.73 -7.60 18.20
C GLY A 83 -4.36 -6.20 18.22
N SER A 84 -4.50 -5.47 17.11
CA SER A 84 -5.16 -4.15 17.16
C SER A 84 -5.99 -3.83 15.92
N ALA A 85 -6.91 -4.75 15.58
CA ALA A 85 -8.18 -4.31 15.03
C ALA A 85 -8.91 -3.51 16.13
N SER A 86 -8.66 -2.20 16.18
CA SER A 86 -9.42 -1.31 17.05
C SER A 86 -10.84 -1.23 16.50
N SER A 87 -11.72 -1.82 17.29
CA SER A 87 -13.18 -1.76 17.18
C SER A 87 -13.69 -0.32 17.29
#